data_AF-A0A8D8AC74-F1
#
_entry.id   AF-A0A8D8AC74-F1
#
_cell.length_a   1.000
_cell.length_b   1.000
_cell.length_c   1.000
_cell.angle_alpha   90.00
_cell.angle_beta   90.00
_cell.angle_gamma   90.00
#
_symmetry.space_group_name_H-M   'P 1'
#
loop_
_entity.id
_entity.type
_entity.pdbx_description
1 polymer ?
#
loop_
_entity_poly.entity_id
_entity_poly.type
_entity_poly.pdbx_seq_one_letter_code
_entity_poly.pdbx_strand_id
1 'polypeptide(L)'
;MKPPADDPLQYCRFCFSQYRVEPLLSGGPKDQQLVKQIRSLVQIELEPNQAATTAICSRCRHQLTEFQLFRDRCSHHDSIVREKVEGNQSSQNDMWYAVEPLDDGEDSNDDEASLSKNDPLQGVSDVVSKNKTRESFWRAISQDVGVIPDHIKRTLELTGFYRNASLGMISPTTIKQIEQDMRDTVHYVTSSMGSLGGNRWEVLRQYYGAVYCKNPSKFKFLAGEVQTILSITAAVQENGIHEYLSKAGVTQNRKELLNAADKPDDAETLTEKLADKIQDYYRQHANDSEEFGEFFARLPGVDRCVVRQREDGTIIGLMYCSYCNMHLQVTRDGNSWRIHNFVKHCQQHYRVEYRTVKKK
;
A
#
# COMPACT_ATOMS: atom_id res chain seq x y z
N MET A 1 23.04 34.66 -10.90
CA MET A 1 23.23 33.58 -11.89
C MET A 1 22.69 34.04 -13.23
N LYS A 2 23.40 33.77 -14.33
CA LYS A 2 22.87 34.00 -15.68
C LYS A 2 22.12 32.73 -16.13
N PRO A 3 21.02 32.86 -16.88
CA PRO A 3 20.32 31.70 -17.43
C PRO A 3 21.25 30.90 -18.37
N PRO A 4 21.11 29.57 -18.45
CA PRO A 4 21.98 28.73 -19.27
C PRO A 4 21.78 28.88 -20.78
N ALA A 5 20.63 29.41 -21.21
CA ALA A 5 20.25 29.62 -22.60
C ALA A 5 19.32 30.83 -22.69
N ASP A 6 19.17 31.39 -23.89
CA ASP A 6 18.25 32.50 -24.15
C ASP A 6 16.78 32.05 -24.17
N ASP A 7 16.53 30.79 -24.55
CA ASP A 7 15.19 30.19 -24.60
C ASP A 7 14.80 29.55 -23.24
N PRO A 8 13.78 30.05 -22.52
CA PRO A 8 13.33 29.50 -21.24
C PRO A 8 12.72 28.10 -21.29
N LEU A 9 12.48 27.53 -22.48
CA LEU A 9 12.07 26.15 -22.65
C LEU A 9 13.24 25.16 -22.60
N GLN A 10 14.48 25.63 -22.72
CA GLN A 10 15.67 24.77 -22.73
C GLN A 10 16.24 24.47 -21.35
N TYR A 11 15.71 25.10 -20.30
CA TYR A 11 16.16 24.87 -18.94
C TYR A 11 15.01 24.87 -17.93
N CYS A 12 15.20 24.14 -16.84
CA CYS A 12 14.23 24.08 -15.76
C CYS A 12 14.16 25.41 -15.02
N ARG A 13 12.97 26.00 -14.89
CA ARG A 13 12.74 27.26 -14.17
C ARG A 13 13.21 27.22 -12.70
N PHE A 14 13.16 26.07 -12.06
CA PHE A 14 13.47 25.93 -10.62
C PHE A 14 14.95 25.66 -10.29
N CYS A 15 15.72 25.08 -11.22
CA CYS A 15 17.10 24.67 -10.93
C CYS A 15 18.10 25.00 -12.04
N PHE A 16 17.64 25.63 -13.13
CA PHE A 16 18.44 25.93 -14.34
C PHE A 16 19.13 24.71 -14.98
N SER A 17 18.73 23.48 -14.65
CA SER A 17 19.20 22.28 -15.37
C SER A 17 18.62 22.23 -16.78
N GLN A 18 19.45 21.88 -17.77
CA GLN A 18 19.03 21.60 -19.15
C GLN A 18 18.71 20.11 -19.37
N TYR A 19 18.92 19.25 -18.37
CA TYR A 19 18.74 17.80 -18.50
C TYR A 19 17.29 17.37 -18.30
N ARG A 20 16.73 16.63 -19.27
CA ARG A 20 15.36 16.09 -19.26
C ARG A 20 14.32 17.14 -18.86
N VAL A 21 14.37 18.26 -19.56
CA VAL A 21 13.41 19.36 -19.43
C VAL A 21 12.22 19.13 -20.36
N GLU A 22 11.04 19.47 -19.88
CA GLU A 22 9.78 19.41 -20.62
C GLU A 22 8.98 20.68 -20.36
N PRO A 23 8.08 21.08 -21.27
CA PRO A 23 7.17 22.20 -21.04
C PRO A 23 6.43 22.04 -19.71
N LEU A 24 6.34 23.12 -18.95
CA LEU A 24 5.70 23.09 -17.64
C LEU A 24 4.21 22.74 -17.77
N LEU A 25 3.55 23.28 -18.79
CA LEU A 25 2.16 23.00 -19.15
C LEU A 25 2.09 22.26 -20.50
N SER A 26 1.22 21.27 -20.60
CA SER A 26 0.95 20.48 -21.82
C SER A 26 -0.40 20.79 -22.48
N GLY A 27 -1.14 21.79 -21.99
CA GLY A 27 -2.49 22.18 -22.43
C GLY A 27 -3.64 21.38 -21.82
N GLY A 28 -3.42 20.60 -20.76
CA GLY A 28 -4.40 19.70 -20.16
C GLY A 28 -4.95 20.17 -18.80
N PRO A 29 -6.05 19.56 -18.29
CA PRO A 29 -6.61 19.90 -16.98
C PRO A 29 -5.65 19.65 -15.81
N LYS A 30 -4.67 18.75 -16.00
CA LYS A 30 -3.60 18.45 -15.02
C LYS A 30 -2.64 19.64 -14.82
N ASP A 31 -2.58 20.57 -15.76
CA ASP A 31 -1.67 21.72 -15.71
C ASP A 31 -2.13 22.76 -14.69
N GLN A 32 -3.45 22.97 -14.56
CA GLN A 32 -4.00 23.86 -13.53
C GLN A 32 -3.69 23.35 -12.12
N GLN A 33 -3.71 22.03 -11.92
CA GLN A 33 -3.34 21.42 -10.65
C GLN A 33 -1.85 21.64 -10.33
N LEU A 34 -0.97 21.47 -11.31
CA LEU A 34 0.47 21.70 -11.13
C LEU A 34 0.79 23.17 -10.81
N VAL A 35 0.15 24.12 -11.49
CA VAL A 35 0.33 25.56 -11.19
C VAL A 35 -0.13 25.89 -9.76
N LYS A 36 -1.27 25.35 -9.34
CA LYS A 36 -1.75 25.50 -7.94
C LYS A 36 -0.77 24.90 -6.93
N GLN A 37 -0.19 23.74 -7.22
CA GLN A 37 0.82 23.10 -6.38
C GLN A 37 2.09 23.95 -6.28
N ILE A 38 2.59 24.48 -7.40
CA ILE A 38 3.78 25.35 -7.39
C ILE A 38 3.53 26.59 -6.54
N ARG A 39 2.36 27.23 -6.67
CA ARG A 39 1.99 28.38 -5.85
C ARG A 39 1.89 28.02 -4.37
N SER A 40 1.24 26.91 -4.04
CA SER A 40 0.97 26.53 -2.64
C SER A 40 2.19 25.99 -1.90
N LEU A 41 3.17 25.43 -2.62
CA LEU A 41 4.35 24.78 -2.04
C LEU A 41 5.60 25.65 -2.07
N VAL A 42 5.80 26.40 -3.16
CA VAL A 42 7.03 27.18 -3.40
C VAL A 42 6.76 28.69 -3.38
N GLN A 43 5.49 29.10 -3.25
CA GLN A 43 5.08 30.52 -3.23
C GLN A 43 5.49 31.29 -4.50
N ILE A 44 5.57 30.60 -5.63
CA ILE A 44 5.83 31.22 -6.94
C ILE A 44 4.52 31.33 -7.70
N GLU A 45 4.19 32.56 -8.11
CA GLU A 45 3.03 32.81 -8.98
C GLU A 45 3.45 32.68 -10.45
N LEU A 46 2.66 31.89 -11.19
CA LEU A 46 2.87 31.65 -12.61
C LEU A 46 1.61 32.09 -13.35
N GLU A 47 1.73 33.21 -14.05
CA GLU A 47 0.70 33.64 -14.99
C GLU A 47 0.56 32.61 -16.12
N PRO A 48 -0.65 32.35 -16.65
CA PRO A 48 -0.87 31.36 -17.70
C PRO A 48 0.07 31.52 -18.91
N ASN A 49 0.32 32.77 -19.30
CA ASN A 49 1.19 33.12 -20.43
C ASN A 49 2.67 32.84 -20.14
N GLN A 50 3.11 32.99 -18.88
CA GLN A 50 4.47 32.68 -18.46
C GLN A 50 4.67 31.18 -18.25
N ALA A 51 3.66 30.50 -17.75
CA ALA A 51 3.71 29.06 -17.53
C ALA A 51 3.82 28.28 -18.87
N ALA A 52 3.14 28.75 -19.92
CA ALA A 52 3.22 28.18 -21.26
C ALA A 52 4.61 28.34 -21.93
N THR A 53 5.42 29.29 -21.47
CA THR A 53 6.74 29.63 -22.05
C THR A 53 7.90 29.15 -21.18
N THR A 54 7.66 28.27 -20.20
CA THR A 54 8.70 27.79 -19.28
C THR A 54 8.75 26.27 -19.22
N ALA A 55 9.92 25.73 -18.88
CA ALA A 55 10.14 24.30 -18.72
C ALA A 55 10.44 23.89 -17.26
N ILE A 56 10.23 22.61 -16.98
CA ILE A 56 10.55 21.94 -15.72
C ILE A 56 11.33 20.66 -16.02
N CYS A 57 12.34 20.33 -15.20
CA CYS A 57 12.99 19.03 -15.32
C CYS A 57 12.25 17.96 -14.48
N SER A 58 12.42 16.69 -14.88
CA SER A 58 11.78 15.56 -14.19
C SER A 58 12.09 15.51 -12.68
N ARG A 59 13.30 15.92 -12.27
CA ARG A 59 13.71 15.95 -10.85
C ARG A 59 12.90 16.96 -10.04
N CYS A 60 12.77 18.20 -10.53
CA CYS A 60 12.00 19.24 -9.84
C CYS A 60 10.50 18.89 -9.84
N ARG A 61 9.99 18.31 -10.93
CA ARG A 61 8.60 17.82 -10.99
C ARG A 61 8.34 16.76 -9.91
N HIS A 62 9.23 15.78 -9.81
CA HIS A 62 9.13 14.72 -8.78
C HIS A 62 9.21 15.28 -7.36
N GLN A 63 10.14 16.22 -7.09
CA GLN A 63 10.25 16.86 -5.77
C GLN A 63 8.98 17.61 -5.36
N LEU A 64 8.31 18.30 -6.29
CA LEU A 64 7.02 18.95 -6.02
C LEU A 64 5.95 17.92 -5.63
N THR A 65 5.89 16.78 -6.33
CA THR A 65 4.97 15.70 -6.00
C THR A 65 5.25 15.11 -4.61
N GLU A 66 6.51 14.80 -4.30
CA GLU A 66 6.90 14.26 -3.00
C GLU A 66 6.57 15.23 -1.85
N PHE A 67 6.81 16.53 -2.07
CA PHE A 67 6.52 17.55 -1.07
C PHE A 67 5.00 17.73 -0.85
N GLN A 68 4.19 17.63 -1.90
CA GLN A 68 2.73 17.60 -1.77
C GLN A 68 2.28 16.38 -0.95
N LEU A 69 2.78 15.18 -1.25
CA LEU A 69 2.44 13.97 -0.52
C LEU A 69 2.85 14.05 0.96
N PHE A 70 4.01 14.64 1.24
CA PHE A 70 4.43 14.90 2.62
C PHE A 70 3.47 15.86 3.34
N ARG A 71 3.10 16.98 2.70
CA ARG A 71 2.14 17.94 3.23
C ARG A 71 0.78 17.30 3.52
N ASP A 72 0.28 16.47 2.61
CA ASP A 72 -1.00 15.78 2.78
C ASP A 72 -0.97 14.83 3.99
N ARG A 73 0.14 14.09 4.19
CA ARG A 73 0.34 13.25 5.38
C ARG A 73 0.38 14.08 6.66
N CYS A 74 1.12 15.18 6.67
CA CYS A 74 1.16 16.08 7.83
C CYS A 74 -0.22 16.63 8.17
N SER A 75 -0.98 17.08 7.16
CA SER A 75 -2.35 17.57 7.35
C SER A 75 -3.26 16.48 7.92
N HIS A 76 -3.18 15.27 7.40
CA HIS A 76 -3.98 14.14 7.89
C HIS A 76 -3.64 13.79 9.35
N HIS A 77 -2.35 13.73 9.68
CA HIS A 77 -1.92 13.46 11.05
C HIS A 77 -2.32 14.60 12.00
N ASP A 78 -2.21 15.87 11.57
CA ASP A 78 -2.66 17.02 12.35
C ASP A 78 -4.16 16.95 12.64
N SER A 79 -4.99 16.59 11.65
CA SER A 79 -6.43 16.37 11.86
C SER A 79 -6.73 15.31 12.92
N ILE A 80 -6.02 14.17 12.90
CA ILE A 80 -6.17 13.11 13.91
C ILE A 80 -5.75 13.60 15.29
N VAL A 81 -4.67 14.37 15.39
CA VAL A 81 -4.19 14.91 16.67
C VAL A 81 -5.20 15.91 17.22
N ARG A 82 -5.74 16.82 16.39
CA ARG A 82 -6.77 17.76 16.80
C ARG A 82 -8.04 17.06 17.26
N GLU A 83 -8.52 16.06 16.54
CA GLU A 83 -9.70 15.29 16.92
C GLU A 83 -9.52 14.63 18.31
N LYS A 84 -8.32 14.13 18.62
CA LYS A 84 -8.02 13.57 19.95
C LYS A 84 -7.90 14.62 21.04
N VAL A 85 -7.36 15.79 20.74
CA VAL A 85 -7.23 16.90 21.71
C VAL A 85 -8.61 17.52 21.99
N GLU A 86 -9.42 17.74 20.96
CA GLU A 86 -10.78 18.30 21.04
C GLU A 86 -11.76 17.28 21.64
N GLY A 87 -11.62 15.99 21.28
CA GLY A 87 -12.39 14.90 21.88
C GLY A 87 -12.11 14.69 23.38
N ASN A 88 -10.87 14.93 23.84
CA ASN A 88 -10.55 14.93 25.26
C ASN A 88 -11.05 16.18 26.00
N GLN A 89 -11.21 17.33 25.32
CA GLN A 89 -11.76 18.54 25.95
C GLN A 89 -13.27 18.48 26.14
N SER A 90 -14.00 17.74 25.28
CA SER A 90 -15.46 17.59 25.42
C SER A 90 -15.88 16.70 26.60
N SER A 91 -14.98 15.89 27.18
CA SER A 91 -15.28 15.10 28.40
C SER A 91 -14.68 15.68 29.68
N GLN A 92 -13.91 16.77 29.61
CA GLN A 92 -13.22 17.32 30.78
C GLN A 92 -13.69 18.72 31.20
N ASN A 93 -14.64 19.33 30.48
CA ASN A 93 -15.13 20.68 30.74
C ASN A 93 -16.54 20.79 31.37
N ASP A 94 -17.15 19.70 31.82
CA ASP A 94 -18.47 19.73 32.49
C ASP A 94 -18.40 19.71 34.04
N MET A 95 -17.25 20.03 34.63
CA MET A 95 -17.10 19.98 36.08
C MET A 95 -16.18 21.07 36.65
N TRP A 96 -16.53 22.34 36.45
CA TRP A 96 -16.13 23.42 37.35
C TRP A 96 -16.98 24.67 37.13
N TYR A 97 -18.08 24.79 37.88
CA TYR A 97 -18.56 26.01 38.59
C TYR A 97 -20.01 25.80 39.05
N ALA A 98 -20.17 25.36 40.30
CA ALA A 98 -21.30 25.74 41.14
C ALA A 98 -20.86 25.55 42.60
N VAL A 99 -20.28 26.61 43.17
CA VAL A 99 -20.25 26.78 44.62
C VAL A 99 -21.55 27.50 44.94
N GLU A 100 -22.50 26.79 45.54
CA GLU A 100 -23.59 27.38 46.33
C GLU A 100 -23.89 26.50 47.55
N PRO A 101 -24.43 27.10 48.62
CA PRO A 101 -24.14 26.73 50.00
C PRO A 101 -25.00 25.56 50.52
N LEU A 102 -24.46 24.93 51.55
CA LEU A 102 -25.12 23.93 52.40
C LEU A 102 -26.54 24.35 52.77
N ASP A 103 -27.53 23.53 52.39
CA ASP A 103 -28.85 23.49 53.04
C ASP A 103 -29.26 22.02 53.21
N ASP A 104 -29.78 21.74 54.40
CA ASP A 104 -30.00 20.42 54.97
C ASP A 104 -31.33 19.83 54.47
N GLY A 105 -31.37 18.54 54.13
CA GLY A 105 -32.63 17.89 53.75
C GLY A 105 -32.51 16.41 53.43
N GLU A 106 -33.22 15.60 54.21
CA GLU A 106 -33.20 14.13 54.25
C GLU A 106 -33.94 13.43 53.08
N ASP A 107 -33.52 12.18 52.86
CA ASP A 107 -34.34 10.98 52.65
C ASP A 107 -34.57 10.39 51.24
N SER A 108 -34.55 9.04 51.24
CA SER A 108 -35.20 8.08 50.33
C SER A 108 -34.46 7.49 49.10
N ASN A 109 -34.00 6.25 49.31
CA ASN A 109 -34.19 4.99 48.56
C ASN A 109 -33.93 4.79 47.04
N ASP A 110 -33.18 3.69 46.82
CA ASP A 110 -33.34 2.58 45.86
C ASP A 110 -33.06 2.73 44.34
N ASP A 111 -32.15 1.83 43.93
CA ASP A 111 -32.16 0.98 42.73
C ASP A 111 -31.52 1.38 41.38
N GLU A 112 -30.90 0.32 40.82
CA GLU A 112 -30.58 -0.01 39.43
C GLU A 112 -29.36 0.57 38.69
N ALA A 113 -28.31 -0.26 38.68
CA ALA A 113 -27.65 -0.84 37.51
C ALA A 113 -27.58 -0.05 36.18
N SER A 114 -26.36 0.22 35.72
CA SER A 114 -25.94 -0.13 34.36
C SER A 114 -24.41 -0.11 34.21
N LEU A 115 -23.83 -1.32 34.16
CA LEU A 115 -22.45 -1.54 33.72
C LEU A 115 -22.35 -1.31 32.21
N SER A 116 -21.87 -0.14 31.80
CA SER A 116 -21.41 0.09 30.44
C SER A 116 -20.11 -0.69 30.21
N LYS A 117 -20.23 -1.85 29.57
CA LYS A 117 -19.11 -2.62 29.01
C LYS A 117 -18.68 -1.93 27.71
N ASN A 118 -17.65 -1.09 27.78
CA ASN A 118 -16.91 -0.73 26.58
C ASN A 118 -16.00 -1.90 26.19
N ASP A 119 -16.26 -2.45 25.02
CA ASP A 119 -15.60 -3.62 24.44
C ASP A 119 -14.15 -3.29 24.01
N PRO A 120 -13.11 -3.96 24.56
CA PRO A 120 -11.69 -3.66 24.25
C PRO A 120 -11.20 -4.13 22.87
N LEU A 121 -12.06 -4.70 22.01
CA LEU A 121 -11.62 -5.41 20.80
C LEU A 121 -11.41 -4.54 19.55
N GLN A 122 -11.73 -3.25 19.59
CA GLN A 122 -11.65 -2.39 18.40
C GLN A 122 -10.21 -2.04 17.97
N GLY A 123 -9.20 -2.26 18.82
CA GLY A 123 -7.79 -1.98 18.52
C GLY A 123 -7.00 -3.12 17.86
N VAL A 124 -7.55 -4.34 17.80
CA VAL A 124 -6.79 -5.53 17.36
C VAL A 124 -6.76 -5.65 15.82
N SER A 125 -7.83 -5.24 15.15
CA SER A 125 -7.98 -5.35 13.69
C SER A 125 -6.92 -4.54 12.92
N ASP A 126 -6.63 -3.32 13.38
CA ASP A 126 -5.67 -2.43 12.73
C ASP A 126 -4.22 -2.91 12.84
N VAL A 127 -3.86 -3.52 13.97
CA VAL A 127 -2.52 -4.07 14.21
C VAL A 127 -2.29 -5.33 13.36
N VAL A 128 -3.30 -6.19 13.26
CA VAL A 128 -3.25 -7.41 12.44
C VAL A 128 -3.17 -7.05 10.95
N SER A 129 -3.98 -6.09 10.49
CA SER A 129 -3.98 -5.64 9.09
C SER A 129 -2.63 -5.02 8.69
N LYS A 130 -2.05 -4.15 9.53
CA LYS A 130 -0.73 -3.52 9.29
C LYS A 130 0.41 -4.55 9.24
N ASN A 131 0.41 -5.53 10.14
CA ASN A 131 1.42 -6.59 10.16
C ASN A 131 1.38 -7.44 8.88
N LYS A 132 0.18 -7.71 8.36
CA LYS A 132 -0.02 -8.49 7.13
C LYS A 132 0.43 -7.75 5.87
N THR A 133 0.17 -6.45 5.77
CA THR A 133 0.67 -5.62 4.65
C THR A 133 2.19 -5.58 4.64
N ARG A 134 2.79 -5.46 5.84
CA ARG A 134 4.25 -5.46 6.04
C ARG A 134 4.90 -6.75 5.56
N GLU A 135 4.39 -7.90 5.99
CA GLU A 135 4.94 -9.19 5.57
C GLU A 135 4.80 -9.41 4.05
N SER A 136 3.69 -8.98 3.47
CA SER A 136 3.44 -9.15 2.04
C SER A 136 4.39 -8.31 1.18
N PHE A 137 4.69 -7.08 1.60
CA PHE A 137 5.68 -6.22 0.95
C PHE A 137 7.09 -6.82 0.98
N TRP A 138 7.57 -7.19 2.17
CA TRP A 138 8.91 -7.77 2.29
C TRP A 138 9.03 -9.14 1.62
N ARG A 139 7.96 -9.93 1.60
CA ARG A 139 7.90 -11.17 0.84
C ARG A 139 8.07 -10.90 -0.66
N ALA A 140 7.39 -9.90 -1.21
CA ALA A 140 7.50 -9.54 -2.62
C ALA A 140 8.93 -9.14 -2.99
N ILE A 141 9.60 -8.30 -2.18
CA ILE A 141 11.00 -7.92 -2.44
C ILE A 141 11.94 -9.12 -2.30
N SER A 142 11.73 -9.98 -1.29
CA SER A 142 12.58 -11.15 -1.05
C SER A 142 12.59 -12.17 -2.19
N GLN A 143 11.58 -12.14 -3.07
CA GLN A 143 11.56 -12.97 -4.28
C GLN A 143 12.68 -12.57 -5.27
N ASP A 144 13.04 -11.30 -5.30
CA ASP A 144 14.02 -10.76 -6.24
C ASP A 144 15.43 -10.68 -5.62
N VAL A 145 15.53 -10.42 -4.31
CA VAL A 145 16.82 -10.17 -3.64
C VAL A 145 17.28 -11.31 -2.72
N GLY A 146 16.45 -12.33 -2.53
CA GLY A 146 16.70 -13.42 -1.59
C GLY A 146 16.30 -13.06 -0.15
N VAL A 147 16.85 -13.81 0.81
CA VAL A 147 16.49 -13.69 2.22
C VAL A 147 16.95 -12.35 2.80
N ILE A 148 16.00 -11.56 3.30
CA ILE A 148 16.27 -10.28 3.97
C ILE A 148 16.23 -10.50 5.50
N PRO A 149 17.33 -10.24 6.24
CA PRO A 149 17.35 -10.29 7.69
C PRO A 149 16.30 -9.35 8.32
N ASP A 150 15.64 -9.81 9.38
CA ASP A 150 14.54 -9.04 10.00
C ASP A 150 14.96 -7.70 10.58
N HIS A 151 16.19 -7.60 11.10
CA HIS A 151 16.68 -6.33 11.62
C HIS A 151 16.85 -5.28 10.51
N ILE A 152 17.24 -5.68 9.29
CA ILE A 152 17.29 -4.76 8.14
C ILE A 152 15.89 -4.25 7.81
N LYS A 153 14.89 -5.13 7.74
CA LYS A 153 13.48 -4.74 7.48
C LYS A 153 13.02 -3.68 8.48
N ARG A 154 13.27 -3.95 9.77
CA ARG A 154 12.88 -3.07 10.89
C ARG A 154 13.64 -1.75 10.91
N THR A 155 14.93 -1.76 10.58
CA THR A 155 15.72 -0.53 10.43
C THR A 155 15.18 0.35 9.31
N LEU A 156 14.91 -0.22 8.13
CA LEU A 156 14.34 0.51 7.00
C LEU A 156 12.92 1.01 7.27
N GLU A 157 12.14 0.28 8.07
CA GLU A 157 10.85 0.75 8.60
C GLU A 157 11.02 1.95 9.54
N LEU A 158 11.90 1.82 10.54
CA LEU A 158 12.11 2.86 11.55
C LEU A 158 12.64 4.16 10.95
N THR A 159 13.49 4.05 9.93
CA THR A 159 14.09 5.18 9.21
C THR A 159 13.22 5.68 8.05
N GLY A 160 12.00 5.16 7.87
CA GLY A 160 11.01 5.70 6.93
C GLY A 160 11.22 5.33 5.46
N PHE A 161 12.10 4.38 5.14
CA PHE A 161 12.31 3.88 3.77
C PHE A 161 11.29 2.79 3.38
N TYR A 162 10.63 2.16 4.35
CA TYR A 162 9.58 1.17 4.09
C TYR A 162 8.43 1.74 3.26
N ARG A 163 8.09 1.05 2.16
CA ARG A 163 7.03 1.44 1.19
C ARG A 163 7.17 2.87 0.65
N ASN A 164 8.39 3.41 0.63
CA ASN A 164 8.70 4.72 0.09
C ASN A 164 9.52 4.59 -1.20
N ALA A 165 9.29 5.46 -2.19
CA ALA A 165 10.07 5.48 -3.44
C ALA A 165 11.57 5.71 -3.20
N SER A 166 11.92 6.40 -2.11
CA SER A 166 13.30 6.64 -1.66
C SER A 166 14.07 5.36 -1.33
N LEU A 167 13.38 4.22 -1.13
CA LEU A 167 14.03 2.91 -1.00
C LEU A 167 14.89 2.56 -2.22
N GLY A 168 14.45 2.98 -3.41
CA GLY A 168 15.18 2.89 -4.67
C GLY A 168 16.30 3.94 -4.81
N MET A 169 16.55 4.77 -3.81
CA MET A 169 17.56 5.84 -3.88
C MET A 169 18.61 5.75 -2.77
N ILE A 170 18.64 4.66 -2.00
CA ILE A 170 19.62 4.47 -0.92
C ILE A 170 21.01 4.30 -1.53
N SER A 171 21.92 5.19 -1.14
CA SER A 171 23.34 5.15 -1.51
C SER A 171 24.20 4.66 -0.33
N PRO A 172 25.49 4.33 -0.55
CA PRO A 172 26.42 4.04 0.55
C PRO A 172 26.49 5.16 1.60
N THR A 173 26.39 6.43 1.17
CA THR A 173 26.32 7.58 2.06
C THR A 173 25.02 7.59 2.87
N THR A 174 23.89 7.29 2.23
CA THR A 174 22.59 7.14 2.91
C THR A 174 22.63 6.03 3.95
N ILE A 175 23.31 4.91 3.67
CA ILE A 175 23.49 3.82 4.64
C ILE A 175 24.25 4.31 5.88
N LYS A 176 25.27 5.16 5.72
CA LYS A 176 25.96 5.76 6.87
C LYS A 176 25.09 6.70 7.68
N GLN A 177 24.17 7.42 7.03
CA GLN A 177 23.17 8.21 7.74
C GLN A 177 22.19 7.31 8.50
N ILE A 178 21.69 6.24 7.88
CA ILE A 178 20.82 5.25 8.55
C ILE A 178 21.51 4.65 9.78
N GLU A 179 22.80 4.29 9.66
CA GLU A 179 23.57 3.80 10.81
C GLU A 179 23.63 4.83 11.95
N GLN A 180 23.77 6.11 11.62
CA GLN A 180 23.79 7.21 12.60
C GLN A 180 22.41 7.40 13.24
N ASP A 181 21.36 7.49 12.43
CA ASP A 181 19.98 7.64 12.91
C ASP A 181 19.62 6.48 13.84
N MET A 182 20.03 5.26 13.53
CA MET A 182 19.85 4.11 14.42
C MET A 182 20.57 4.28 15.75
N ARG A 183 21.82 4.77 15.78
CA ARG A 183 22.53 5.05 17.04
C ARG A 183 21.82 6.10 17.90
N ASP A 184 21.23 7.10 17.26
CA ASP A 184 20.54 8.19 17.96
C ASP A 184 19.13 7.78 18.44
N THR A 185 18.48 6.83 17.74
CA THR A 185 17.11 6.36 18.04
C THR A 185 17.07 5.29 19.14
N VAL A 186 18.22 4.88 19.71
CA VAL A 186 18.31 3.85 20.76
C VAL A 186 17.38 4.16 21.93
N HIS A 187 17.40 5.39 22.42
CA HIS A 187 16.56 5.81 23.54
C HIS A 187 15.07 5.67 23.22
N TYR A 188 14.65 6.08 22.02
CA TYR A 188 13.28 5.93 21.56
C TYR A 188 12.87 4.45 21.50
N VAL A 189 13.70 3.58 20.90
CA VAL A 189 13.42 2.14 20.83
C VAL A 189 13.31 1.53 22.23
N THR A 190 14.18 1.91 23.17
CA THR A 190 14.14 1.37 24.53
C THR A 190 12.96 1.90 25.36
N SER A 191 12.61 3.17 25.22
CA SER A 191 11.57 3.82 26.03
C SER A 191 10.16 3.52 25.54
N SER A 192 9.95 3.57 24.22
CA SER A 192 8.61 3.39 23.63
C SER A 192 8.17 1.93 23.57
N MET A 193 9.10 0.97 23.51
CA MET A 193 8.79 -0.46 23.40
C MET A 193 9.04 -1.26 24.68
N GLY A 194 9.78 -0.71 25.64
CA GLY A 194 9.99 -1.34 26.96
C GLY A 194 8.72 -1.37 27.83
N SER A 195 7.76 -0.49 27.58
CA SER A 195 6.51 -0.41 28.35
C SER A 195 5.50 -1.54 28.06
N LEU A 196 5.76 -2.38 27.04
CA LEU A 196 4.92 -3.52 26.64
C LEU A 196 5.34 -4.85 27.31
N GLY A 197 6.17 -4.81 28.36
CA GLY A 197 6.56 -5.99 29.15
C GLY A 197 7.57 -6.92 28.48
N GLY A 198 8.12 -6.55 27.32
CA GLY A 198 9.15 -7.31 26.61
C GLY A 198 10.54 -7.13 27.21
N ASN A 199 11.38 -8.16 27.14
CA ASN A 199 12.78 -8.07 27.52
C ASN A 199 13.50 -7.03 26.64
N ARG A 200 14.05 -5.97 27.25
CA ARG A 200 14.80 -4.89 26.57
C ARG A 200 15.81 -5.42 25.56
N TRP A 201 16.50 -6.50 25.90
CA TRP A 201 17.51 -7.10 25.02
C TRP A 201 16.93 -7.73 23.76
N GLU A 202 15.72 -8.27 23.84
CA GLU A 202 15.04 -8.87 22.71
C GLU A 202 14.56 -7.80 21.72
N VAL A 203 14.02 -6.70 22.23
CA VAL A 203 13.67 -5.53 21.40
C VAL A 203 14.92 -4.99 20.70
N LEU A 204 16.03 -4.79 21.43
CA LEU A 204 17.28 -4.32 20.81
C LEU A 204 17.83 -5.33 19.80
N ARG A 205 17.74 -6.64 20.06
CA ARG A 205 18.18 -7.68 19.10
C ARG A 205 17.39 -7.63 17.80
N GLN A 206 16.11 -7.27 17.87
CA GLN A 206 15.28 -7.16 16.68
C GLN A 206 15.69 -6.01 15.76
N TYR A 207 16.22 -4.90 16.29
CA TYR A 207 16.60 -3.72 15.49
C TYR A 207 18.11 -3.64 15.18
N TYR A 208 18.95 -4.07 16.11
CA TYR A 208 20.42 -3.95 16.02
C TYR A 208 21.10 -5.29 15.69
N GLY A 209 20.32 -6.35 15.50
CA GLY A 209 20.84 -7.70 15.27
C GLY A 209 21.51 -8.31 16.50
N ALA A 210 22.04 -9.53 16.35
CA ALA A 210 22.67 -10.26 17.46
C ALA A 210 24.01 -9.65 17.92
N VAL A 211 24.70 -8.95 17.03
CA VAL A 211 26.05 -8.39 17.28
C VAL A 211 25.96 -7.10 18.09
N TYR A 212 25.08 -6.17 17.69
CA TYR A 212 25.06 -4.82 18.26
C TYR A 212 23.96 -4.60 19.30
N CYS A 213 23.10 -5.58 19.59
CA CYS A 213 22.07 -5.43 20.63
C CYS A 213 22.63 -5.10 22.02
N LYS A 214 23.85 -5.57 22.32
CA LYS A 214 24.55 -5.27 23.58
C LYS A 214 25.22 -3.90 23.59
N ASN A 215 25.54 -3.36 22.42
CA ASN A 215 26.21 -2.08 22.29
C ASN A 215 25.69 -1.28 21.08
N PRO A 216 24.47 -0.74 21.16
CA PRO A 216 23.82 -0.06 20.04
C PRO A 216 24.56 1.20 19.57
N SER A 217 25.34 1.86 20.44
CA SER A 217 26.13 3.05 20.06
C SER A 217 27.27 2.73 19.08
N LYS A 218 27.64 1.46 18.93
CA LYS A 218 28.61 0.98 17.93
C LYS A 218 27.95 0.37 16.70
N PHE A 219 26.62 0.48 16.58
CA PHE A 219 25.87 -0.12 15.48
C PHE A 219 26.43 0.33 14.13
N LYS A 220 26.65 -0.66 13.26
CA LYS A 220 26.95 -0.49 11.85
C LYS A 220 26.45 -1.72 11.12
N PHE A 221 26.12 -1.60 9.85
CA PHE A 221 25.81 -2.77 9.05
C PHE A 221 27.09 -3.54 8.74
N LEU A 222 26.99 -4.87 8.77
CA LEU A 222 28.03 -5.75 8.27
C LEU A 222 28.10 -5.66 6.75
N ALA A 223 29.24 -6.02 6.15
CA ALA A 223 29.42 -5.93 4.69
C ALA A 223 28.33 -6.68 3.89
N GLY A 224 27.92 -7.87 4.36
CA GLY A 224 26.83 -8.62 3.74
C GLY A 224 25.48 -7.91 3.86
N GLU A 225 25.21 -7.26 4.99
CA GLU A 225 23.96 -6.51 5.22
C GLU A 225 23.91 -5.24 4.36
N VAL A 226 25.04 -4.54 4.21
CA VAL A 226 25.19 -3.42 3.26
C VAL A 226 24.86 -3.88 1.84
N GLN A 227 25.41 -5.03 1.41
CA GLN A 227 25.12 -5.58 0.10
C GLN A 227 23.63 -5.93 -0.06
N THR A 228 23.00 -6.51 0.96
CA THR A 228 21.55 -6.78 0.96
C THR A 228 20.73 -5.51 0.78
N ILE A 229 21.07 -4.42 1.49
CA ILE A 229 20.36 -3.13 1.33
C ILE A 229 20.52 -2.60 -0.10
N LEU A 230 21.73 -2.65 -0.64
CA LEU A 230 21.99 -2.20 -2.03
C LEU A 230 21.26 -3.07 -3.06
N SER A 231 21.13 -4.38 -2.83
CA SER A 231 20.33 -5.27 -3.67
C SER A 231 18.83 -4.93 -3.62
N ILE A 232 18.29 -4.61 -2.44
CA ILE A 232 16.91 -4.11 -2.30
C ILE A 232 16.72 -2.84 -3.13
N THR A 233 17.66 -1.90 -3.01
CA THR A 233 17.60 -0.64 -3.76
C THR A 233 17.65 -0.86 -5.26
N ALA A 234 18.55 -1.70 -5.76
CA ALA A 234 18.64 -2.03 -7.18
C ALA A 234 17.35 -2.66 -7.71
N ALA A 235 16.77 -3.62 -6.97
CA ALA A 235 15.51 -4.25 -7.36
C ALA A 235 14.35 -3.25 -7.43
N VAL A 236 14.29 -2.29 -6.49
CA VAL A 236 13.30 -1.21 -6.51
C VAL A 236 13.53 -0.21 -7.64
N GLN A 237 14.78 0.06 -8.02
CA GLN A 237 15.10 0.91 -9.18
C GLN A 237 14.69 0.26 -10.49
N GLU A 238 14.91 -1.05 -10.62
CA GLU A 238 14.61 -1.81 -11.84
C GLU A 238 13.10 -2.01 -12.04
N ASN A 239 12.40 -2.44 -10.98
CA ASN A 239 10.98 -2.82 -11.07
C ASN A 239 10.01 -1.69 -10.68
N GLY A 240 10.50 -0.66 -10.00
CA GLY A 240 9.69 0.40 -9.41
C GLY A 240 8.99 -0.02 -8.11
N ILE A 241 8.82 0.91 -7.19
CA ILE A 241 8.18 0.63 -5.88
C ILE A 241 6.74 0.14 -6.01
N HIS A 242 6.02 0.59 -7.04
CA HIS A 242 4.62 0.22 -7.27
C HIS A 242 4.42 -1.27 -7.55
N GLU A 243 5.40 -1.96 -8.14
CA GLU A 243 5.36 -3.40 -8.39
C GLU A 243 5.31 -4.18 -7.06
N TYR A 244 6.11 -3.77 -6.08
CA TYR A 244 6.12 -4.41 -4.76
C TYR A 244 4.89 -4.06 -3.94
N LEU A 245 4.38 -2.83 -4.08
CA LEU A 245 3.12 -2.41 -3.44
C LEU A 245 1.91 -3.15 -4.02
N SER A 246 1.87 -3.35 -5.33
CA SER A 246 0.78 -4.07 -6.02
C SER A 246 0.81 -5.56 -5.66
N LYS A 247 1.97 -6.21 -5.71
CA LYS A 247 2.16 -7.62 -5.28
C LYS A 247 1.73 -7.83 -3.82
N ALA A 248 2.05 -6.87 -2.95
CA ALA A 248 1.62 -6.91 -1.56
C ALA A 248 0.08 -6.85 -1.42
N GLY A 249 -0.59 -6.00 -2.20
CA GLY A 249 -2.05 -5.86 -2.21
C GLY A 249 -2.78 -7.05 -2.84
N VAL A 250 -2.25 -7.61 -3.94
CA VAL A 250 -2.83 -8.79 -4.61
C VAL A 250 -2.78 -10.03 -3.70
N THR A 251 -1.72 -10.19 -2.92
CA THR A 251 -1.60 -11.30 -1.96
C THR A 251 -2.56 -11.14 -0.79
N GLN A 252 -2.83 -9.91 -0.34
CA GLN A 252 -3.77 -9.61 0.73
C GLN A 252 -5.22 -9.92 0.33
N ASN A 253 -5.66 -9.45 -0.85
CA ASN A 253 -6.97 -9.78 -1.40
C ASN A 253 -7.16 -11.29 -1.51
N ARG A 254 -6.14 -12.04 -1.98
CA ARG A 254 -6.24 -13.49 -2.16
C ARG A 254 -6.46 -14.28 -0.87
N LYS A 255 -5.92 -13.83 0.28
CA LYS A 255 -6.11 -14.50 1.59
C LYS A 255 -7.35 -14.03 2.34
N GLU A 256 -7.74 -12.76 2.23
CA GLU A 256 -9.01 -12.27 2.79
C GLU A 256 -10.22 -12.85 2.03
N LEU A 257 -10.15 -13.00 0.70
CA LEU A 257 -11.22 -13.59 -0.11
C LEU A 257 -11.45 -15.09 0.13
N LEU A 258 -10.46 -15.80 0.69
CA LEU A 258 -10.62 -17.20 1.10
C LEU A 258 -11.19 -17.34 2.52
N ASN A 259 -11.11 -16.27 3.34
CA ASN A 259 -11.43 -16.31 4.77
C ASN A 259 -12.70 -15.52 5.13
N ALA A 260 -13.25 -14.71 4.23
CA ALA A 260 -14.48 -13.93 4.48
C ALA A 260 -15.43 -14.05 3.29
N ALA A 261 -16.26 -15.11 3.29
CA ALA A 261 -17.49 -15.18 2.50
C ALA A 261 -18.30 -16.44 2.84
N ASP A 262 -19.55 -16.24 3.23
CA ASP A 262 -20.50 -17.33 3.35
C ASP A 262 -20.75 -17.99 1.97
N LYS A 263 -21.06 -19.29 2.01
CA LYS A 263 -21.48 -20.03 0.82
C LYS A 263 -22.94 -19.63 0.56
N PRO A 264 -23.29 -18.98 -0.58
CA PRO A 264 -24.68 -18.65 -0.86
C PRO A 264 -25.51 -19.93 -0.96
N ASP A 265 -26.81 -19.83 -0.66
CA ASP A 265 -27.74 -20.97 -0.63
C ASP A 265 -27.75 -21.76 -1.97
N ASP A 266 -27.53 -21.07 -3.10
CA ASP A 266 -27.51 -21.64 -4.45
C ASP A 266 -26.09 -21.88 -4.99
N ALA A 267 -25.06 -21.91 -4.14
CA ALA A 267 -23.66 -21.97 -4.56
C ALA A 267 -23.32 -23.08 -5.56
N GLU A 268 -23.91 -24.27 -5.43
CA GLU A 268 -23.65 -25.41 -6.34
C GLU A 268 -24.15 -25.12 -7.74
N THR A 269 -25.42 -24.72 -7.86
CA THR A 269 -26.03 -24.25 -9.12
C THR A 269 -25.25 -23.11 -9.75
N LEU A 270 -24.72 -22.19 -8.94
CA LEU A 270 -23.92 -21.08 -9.43
C LEU A 270 -22.54 -21.49 -9.92
N THR A 271 -21.96 -22.50 -9.27
CA THR A 271 -20.66 -23.07 -9.65
C THR A 271 -20.78 -23.77 -10.99
N GLU A 272 -21.83 -24.56 -11.20
CA GLU A 272 -22.16 -25.20 -12.49
C GLU A 272 -22.32 -24.15 -13.60
N LYS A 273 -23.19 -23.15 -13.38
CA LYS A 273 -23.40 -22.06 -14.35
C LYS A 273 -22.13 -21.29 -14.70
N LEU A 274 -21.21 -21.15 -13.75
CA LEU A 274 -19.94 -20.49 -13.97
C LEU A 274 -19.00 -21.35 -14.84
N ALA A 275 -18.87 -22.64 -14.50
CA ALA A 275 -18.06 -23.60 -15.26
C ALA A 275 -18.58 -23.72 -16.70
N ASP A 276 -19.90 -23.90 -16.87
CA ASP A 276 -20.56 -23.98 -18.17
C ASP A 276 -20.28 -22.74 -19.00
N LYS A 277 -20.42 -21.55 -18.41
CA LYS A 277 -20.17 -20.30 -19.12
C LYS A 277 -18.72 -20.16 -19.61
N ILE A 278 -17.75 -20.65 -18.84
CA ILE A 278 -16.33 -20.63 -19.25
C ILE A 278 -16.09 -21.63 -20.37
N GLN A 279 -16.60 -22.86 -20.25
CA GLN A 279 -16.49 -23.88 -21.29
C GLN A 279 -17.18 -23.43 -22.59
N ASP A 280 -18.39 -22.88 -22.51
CA ASP A 280 -19.13 -22.36 -23.66
C ASP A 280 -18.39 -21.20 -24.33
N TYR A 281 -17.80 -20.29 -23.55
CA TYR A 281 -16.99 -19.21 -24.10
C TYR A 281 -15.85 -19.77 -24.96
N TYR A 282 -15.08 -20.73 -24.45
CA TYR A 282 -13.98 -21.31 -25.24
C TYR A 282 -14.46 -22.20 -26.37
N ARG A 283 -15.56 -22.94 -26.21
CA ARG A 283 -16.16 -23.76 -27.27
C ARG A 283 -16.60 -22.91 -28.47
N GLN A 284 -17.17 -21.73 -28.22
CA GLN A 284 -17.52 -20.76 -29.26
C GLN A 284 -16.30 -20.17 -29.99
N HIS A 285 -15.13 -20.20 -29.37
CA HIS A 285 -13.88 -19.68 -29.90
C HIS A 285 -12.90 -20.79 -30.28
N ALA A 286 -13.35 -22.04 -30.33
CA ALA A 286 -12.50 -23.19 -30.61
C ALA A 286 -11.82 -23.09 -31.97
N ASN A 287 -10.60 -23.61 -32.03
CA ASN A 287 -9.90 -23.91 -33.28
C ASN A 287 -9.70 -25.43 -33.36
N ASP A 288 -9.38 -25.95 -34.53
CA ASP A 288 -9.15 -27.38 -34.74
C ASP A 288 -7.72 -27.82 -34.36
N SER A 289 -6.99 -27.04 -33.57
CA SER A 289 -5.62 -27.38 -33.18
C SER A 289 -5.59 -28.36 -32.00
N GLU A 290 -4.65 -29.30 -32.04
CA GLU A 290 -4.42 -30.26 -30.95
C GLU A 290 -4.08 -29.52 -29.64
N GLU A 291 -3.30 -28.43 -29.72
CA GLU A 291 -2.96 -27.55 -28.60
C GLU A 291 -4.21 -26.96 -27.92
N PHE A 292 -5.22 -26.57 -28.69
CA PHE A 292 -6.48 -26.09 -28.13
C PHE A 292 -7.26 -27.21 -27.46
N GLY A 293 -7.25 -28.43 -28.02
CA GLY A 293 -7.84 -29.61 -27.39
C GLY A 293 -7.26 -29.88 -26.00
N GLU A 294 -5.94 -29.88 -25.87
CA GLU A 294 -5.26 -30.03 -24.59
C GLU A 294 -5.56 -28.88 -23.61
N PHE A 295 -5.59 -27.65 -24.12
CA PHE A 295 -5.97 -26.48 -23.32
C PHE A 295 -7.40 -26.60 -22.79
N PHE A 296 -8.35 -26.94 -23.67
CA PHE A 296 -9.76 -27.04 -23.34
C PHE A 296 -10.01 -28.13 -22.28
N ALA A 297 -9.34 -29.28 -22.39
CA ALA A 297 -9.41 -30.35 -21.39
C ALA A 297 -8.88 -29.95 -20.01
N ARG A 298 -8.03 -28.91 -19.92
CA ARG A 298 -7.46 -28.39 -18.67
C ARG A 298 -8.23 -27.19 -18.11
N LEU A 299 -9.25 -26.71 -18.80
CA LEU A 299 -10.14 -25.68 -18.28
C LEU A 299 -10.79 -26.17 -16.97
N PRO A 300 -11.03 -25.25 -16.03
CA PRO A 300 -11.64 -25.60 -14.75
C PRO A 300 -13.04 -26.20 -14.96
N GLY A 301 -13.25 -27.40 -14.40
CA GLY A 301 -14.57 -27.99 -14.20
C GLY A 301 -15.25 -27.44 -12.95
N VAL A 302 -16.45 -27.96 -12.66
CA VAL A 302 -17.26 -27.58 -11.48
C VAL A 302 -16.46 -27.79 -10.17
N ASP A 303 -15.69 -28.87 -10.10
CA ASP A 303 -14.83 -29.24 -8.96
C ASP A 303 -13.72 -28.22 -8.66
N ARG A 304 -13.36 -27.38 -9.64
CA ARG A 304 -12.28 -26.39 -9.56
C ARG A 304 -12.78 -24.95 -9.47
N CYS A 305 -14.08 -24.79 -9.29
CA CYS A 305 -14.75 -23.52 -9.13
C CYS A 305 -15.31 -23.42 -7.72
N VAL A 306 -15.14 -22.28 -7.06
CA VAL A 306 -15.75 -22.03 -5.75
C VAL A 306 -16.51 -20.72 -5.79
N VAL A 307 -17.83 -20.77 -5.54
CA VAL A 307 -18.68 -19.57 -5.45
C VAL A 307 -18.84 -19.13 -4.01
N ARG A 308 -18.79 -17.83 -3.79
CA ARG A 308 -18.78 -17.16 -2.50
C ARG A 308 -19.62 -15.88 -2.56
N GLN A 309 -20.22 -15.48 -1.43
CA GLN A 309 -20.95 -14.22 -1.32
C GLN A 309 -20.25 -13.28 -0.34
N ARG A 310 -20.02 -12.04 -0.78
CA ARG A 310 -19.46 -10.98 0.06
C ARG A 310 -20.54 -10.38 0.97
N GLU A 311 -20.13 -9.67 2.01
CA GLU A 311 -21.02 -8.96 2.95
C GLU A 311 -21.94 -7.94 2.24
N ASP A 312 -21.48 -7.36 1.13
CA ASP A 312 -22.26 -6.44 0.28
C ASP A 312 -23.30 -7.15 -0.61
N GLY A 313 -23.46 -8.48 -0.47
CA GLY A 313 -24.34 -9.32 -1.27
C GLY A 313 -23.75 -9.72 -2.64
N THR A 314 -22.58 -9.22 -3.02
CA THR A 314 -21.95 -9.52 -4.31
C THR A 314 -21.49 -10.97 -4.35
N ILE A 315 -21.93 -11.68 -5.40
CA ILE A 315 -21.52 -13.06 -5.66
C ILE A 315 -20.23 -13.05 -6.48
N ILE A 316 -19.23 -13.77 -5.99
CA ILE A 316 -17.93 -13.95 -6.63
C ILE A 316 -17.66 -15.43 -6.89
N GLY A 317 -16.96 -15.71 -7.99
CA GLY A 317 -16.46 -17.04 -8.33
C GLY A 317 -14.94 -17.05 -8.26
N LEU A 318 -14.37 -18.08 -7.66
CA LEU A 318 -12.94 -18.33 -7.59
C LEU A 318 -12.60 -19.50 -8.52
N MET A 319 -11.79 -19.22 -9.53
CA MET A 319 -11.43 -20.14 -10.59
C MET A 319 -9.98 -20.59 -10.44
N TYR A 320 -9.71 -21.89 -10.34
CA TYR A 320 -8.34 -22.37 -10.31
C TYR A 320 -7.75 -22.50 -11.73
N CYS A 321 -6.63 -21.84 -11.99
CA CYS A 321 -5.84 -22.01 -13.21
C CYS A 321 -4.78 -23.09 -13.01
N SER A 322 -4.87 -24.15 -13.81
CA SER A 322 -4.00 -25.33 -13.75
C SER A 322 -2.54 -25.08 -14.16
N TYR A 323 -2.22 -23.92 -14.75
CA TYR A 323 -0.89 -23.63 -15.28
C TYR A 323 -0.04 -22.80 -14.33
N CYS A 324 -0.60 -21.67 -13.88
CA CYS A 324 0.09 -20.78 -12.94
C CYS A 324 -0.23 -21.11 -11.48
N ASN A 325 -1.09 -22.10 -11.21
CA ASN A 325 -1.57 -22.46 -9.88
C ASN A 325 -2.19 -21.25 -9.13
N MET A 326 -2.81 -20.33 -9.86
CA MET A 326 -3.48 -19.15 -9.31
C MET A 326 -4.98 -19.31 -9.28
N HIS A 327 -5.60 -18.77 -8.23
CA HIS A 327 -7.04 -18.58 -8.18
C HIS A 327 -7.36 -17.21 -8.76
N LEU A 328 -8.28 -17.17 -9.72
CA LEU A 328 -8.71 -15.97 -10.42
C LEU A 328 -10.14 -15.66 -10.00
N GLN A 329 -10.40 -14.40 -9.71
CA GLN A 329 -11.73 -13.96 -9.33
C GLN A 329 -12.53 -13.54 -10.55
N VAL A 330 -13.77 -14.01 -10.61
CA VAL A 330 -14.82 -13.53 -11.49
C VAL A 330 -15.97 -13.00 -10.65
N THR A 331 -16.71 -12.02 -11.16
CA THR A 331 -17.86 -11.44 -10.45
C THR A 331 -19.14 -11.74 -11.20
N ARG A 332 -20.23 -11.94 -10.46
CA ARG A 332 -21.57 -12.03 -11.04
C ARG A 332 -22.20 -10.64 -11.05
N ASP A 333 -22.73 -10.26 -12.19
CA ASP A 333 -23.46 -9.01 -12.40
C ASP A 333 -24.90 -9.36 -12.81
N GLY A 334 -25.83 -9.22 -11.87
CA GLY A 334 -27.19 -9.75 -12.00
C GLY A 334 -27.19 -11.27 -12.23
N ASN A 335 -27.62 -11.71 -13.41
CA ASN A 335 -27.66 -13.12 -13.80
C ASN A 335 -26.48 -13.57 -14.68
N SER A 336 -25.47 -12.73 -14.86
CA SER A 336 -24.39 -12.98 -15.81
C SER A 336 -23.01 -12.92 -15.15
N TRP A 337 -22.17 -13.94 -15.36
CA TRP A 337 -20.78 -13.91 -14.90
C TRP A 337 -19.89 -13.03 -15.79
N ARG A 338 -19.08 -12.15 -15.20
CA ARG A 338 -18.02 -11.40 -15.88
C ARG A 338 -16.72 -12.19 -15.83
N ILE A 339 -16.46 -12.98 -16.88
CA ILE A 339 -15.29 -13.88 -16.97
C ILE A 339 -14.07 -13.28 -17.68
N HIS A 340 -14.10 -11.99 -18.03
CA HIS A 340 -13.05 -11.35 -18.85
C HIS A 340 -11.64 -11.47 -18.24
N ASN A 341 -11.53 -11.35 -16.90
CA ASN A 341 -10.25 -11.48 -16.21
C ASN A 341 -9.64 -12.89 -16.37
N PHE A 342 -10.48 -13.93 -16.26
CA PHE A 342 -10.06 -15.31 -16.46
C PHE A 342 -9.64 -15.55 -17.91
N VAL A 343 -10.44 -15.06 -18.86
CA VAL A 343 -10.14 -15.15 -20.29
C VAL A 343 -8.81 -14.48 -20.65
N LYS A 344 -8.62 -13.22 -20.23
CA LYS A 344 -7.38 -12.47 -20.48
C LYS A 344 -6.17 -13.16 -19.85
N HIS A 345 -6.34 -13.68 -18.64
CA HIS A 345 -5.28 -14.44 -17.96
C HIS A 345 -4.87 -15.67 -18.77
N CYS A 346 -5.83 -16.48 -19.22
CA CYS A 346 -5.53 -17.61 -20.07
C CYS A 346 -4.82 -17.13 -21.36
N GLN A 347 -5.34 -16.13 -22.06
CA GLN A 347 -4.72 -15.65 -23.30
C GLN A 347 -3.22 -15.30 -23.14
N GLN A 348 -2.86 -14.69 -22.01
CA GLN A 348 -1.45 -14.39 -21.69
C GLN A 348 -0.58 -15.63 -21.48
N HIS A 349 -1.13 -16.67 -20.87
CA HIS A 349 -0.38 -17.90 -20.57
C HIS A 349 -0.35 -18.89 -21.73
N TYR A 350 -1.39 -18.93 -22.54
CA TYR A 350 -1.60 -20.01 -23.50
C TYR A 350 -1.13 -19.68 -24.92
N ARG A 351 -0.99 -18.41 -25.31
CA ARG A 351 -0.69 -18.02 -26.72
C ARG A 351 -1.57 -18.70 -27.77
N VAL A 352 -2.72 -19.27 -27.37
CA VAL A 352 -3.58 -20.04 -28.27
C VAL A 352 -4.29 -19.05 -29.19
N GLU A 353 -4.02 -19.15 -30.49
CA GLU A 353 -4.68 -18.37 -31.52
C GLU A 353 -6.14 -18.82 -31.64
N TYR A 354 -7.07 -18.09 -31.03
CA TYR A 354 -8.49 -18.36 -31.19
C TYR A 354 -9.11 -17.42 -32.21
N ARG A 355 -10.18 -17.86 -32.89
CA ARG A 355 -10.85 -17.02 -33.91
C ARG A 355 -11.47 -15.81 -33.23
N THR A 356 -10.94 -14.61 -33.49
CA THR A 356 -11.64 -13.38 -33.11
C THR A 356 -12.88 -13.23 -33.97
N VAL A 357 -14.05 -13.54 -33.41
CA VAL A 357 -15.33 -13.24 -34.05
C VAL A 357 -15.45 -11.72 -34.12
N LYS A 358 -15.21 -11.13 -35.29
CA LYS A 358 -15.49 -9.71 -35.52
C LYS A 358 -16.99 -9.51 -35.32
N LYS A 359 -17.39 -8.82 -34.24
CA LYS A 359 -18.76 -8.34 -34.09
C LYS A 359 -19.08 -7.46 -35.30
N LYS A 360 -20.06 -7.89 -36.09
CA LYS A 360 -20.66 -7.07 -37.15
C LYS A 360 -21.55 -6.00 -36.53
#